data_AF-A0A8T5U053-F1
#
_entry.id   AF-A0A8T5U053-F1
#
_cell.length_a   1.000
_cell.length_b   1.000
_cell.length_c   1.000
_cell.angle_alpha   90.00
_cell.angle_beta   90.00
_cell.angle_gamma   90.00
#
_symmetry.space_group_name_H-M   'P 1'
#
loop_
_entity.id
_entity.type
_entity.pdbx_description
1 polymer ?
#
loop_
_entity_poly.entity_id
_entity_poly.type
_entity_poly.pdbx_seq_one_letter_code
_entity_poly.pdbx_strand_id
1 'polypeptide(L)'
;MKTKTKNLVILLILGLVFPLLLNYNFNLSNDFTHKVDKPRTSATYDYIIIDALATTNTTFYGNWSWARAQPWCTTGDGTKDYPYIIEDVTIIYPPAIDCLTIRNSRKYFIVRNCTFKD
;
A
#
# COMPACT_ATOMS: atom_id res chain seq x y z
N MET A 1 27.00 70.78 12.86
CA MET A 1 28.01 69.70 12.93
C MET A 1 27.48 68.37 13.51
N LYS A 2 26.18 68.02 13.36
CA LYS A 2 25.58 66.79 13.92
C LYS A 2 25.15 65.75 12.87
N THR A 3 24.94 66.15 11.61
CA THR A 3 24.48 65.26 10.51
C THR A 3 25.60 64.41 9.92
N LYS A 4 26.80 64.99 9.75
CA LYS A 4 27.98 64.25 9.27
C LYS A 4 28.37 63.10 10.21
N THR A 5 28.29 63.31 11.52
CA THR A 5 28.60 62.28 12.52
C THR A 5 27.56 61.15 12.54
N LYS A 6 26.27 61.45 12.37
CA LYS A 6 25.21 60.41 12.28
C LYS A 6 25.37 59.52 11.05
N ASN A 7 25.66 60.11 9.89
CA ASN A 7 25.88 59.36 8.65
C ASN A 7 27.17 58.52 8.72
N LEU A 8 28.22 59.03 9.38
CA LEU A 8 29.44 58.28 9.63
C LEU A 8 29.18 57.05 10.52
N VAL A 9 28.37 57.19 11.56
CA VAL A 9 28.00 56.09 12.47
C VAL A 9 27.17 55.03 11.74
N ILE A 10 26.22 55.43 10.88
CA ILE A 10 25.43 54.49 10.07
C ILE A 10 26.32 53.71 9.09
N LEU A 11 27.27 54.37 8.44
CA LEU A 11 28.23 53.72 7.53
C LEU A 11 29.12 52.71 8.26
N LEU A 12 29.55 53.02 9.48
CA LEU A 12 30.33 52.10 10.32
C LEU A 12 29.51 50.87 10.73
N ILE A 13 28.23 51.05 11.09
CA ILE A 13 27.34 49.92 11.46
C ILE A 13 27.10 49.02 10.24
N LEU A 14 26.81 49.60 9.07
CA LEU A 14 26.62 48.82 7.84
C LEU A 14 27.88 48.05 7.45
N GLY A 15 29.06 48.67 7.53
CA GLY A 15 30.33 48.01 7.22
C GLY A 15 30.71 46.88 8.18
N LEU A 16 30.30 46.95 9.45
CA LEU A 16 30.57 45.91 10.45
C LEU A 16 29.54 44.78 10.46
N VAL A 17 28.28 45.07 10.16
CA VAL A 17 27.19 44.07 10.19
C VAL A 17 27.11 43.30 8.87
N PHE A 18 27.45 43.91 7.73
CA PHE A 18 27.36 43.29 6.41
C PHE A 18 28.23 42.02 6.21
N PRO A 19 29.48 41.93 6.70
CA PRO A 19 30.30 40.72 6.57
C PRO A 19 29.76 39.54 7.40
N LEU A 20 29.05 39.83 8.50
CA LEU A 20 28.44 38.82 9.37
C LEU A 20 27.22 38.16 8.71
N LEU A 21 26.60 38.81 7.72
CA LEU A 21 25.44 38.28 6.99
C LEU A 21 25.84 37.34 5.85
N LEU A 22 27.07 37.41 5.35
CA LEU A 22 27.53 36.64 4.18
C LEU A 22 27.98 35.21 4.50
N ASN A 23 28.09 34.83 5.78
CA ASN A 23 28.57 33.50 6.20
C ASN A 23 27.47 32.53 6.65
N TYR A 24 26.21 32.82 6.32
CA TYR A 24 25.14 31.86 6.56
C TYR A 24 25.16 30.76 5.50
N ASN A 25 25.80 29.64 5.82
CA ASN A 25 25.63 28.39 5.07
C ASN A 25 24.18 27.91 5.26
N PHE A 26 23.33 28.19 4.29
CA PHE A 26 21.96 27.68 4.28
C PHE A 26 21.98 26.21 3.83
N ASN A 27 22.03 25.29 4.79
CA ASN A 27 21.91 23.86 4.52
C ASN A 27 20.42 23.51 4.32
N LEU A 28 19.95 23.58 3.08
CA LEU A 28 18.65 23.05 2.70
C LEU A 28 18.77 21.53 2.52
N SER A 29 18.63 20.80 3.63
CA SER A 29 18.42 19.36 3.60
C SER A 29 16.94 19.12 3.31
N ASN A 30 16.64 18.70 2.08
CA ASN A 30 15.35 18.07 1.81
C ASN A 30 15.55 16.57 2.00
N ASP A 31 15.08 16.03 3.13
CA ASP A 31 14.97 14.58 3.31
C ASP A 31 13.76 14.10 2.51
N PHE A 32 13.92 14.03 1.19
CA PHE A 32 12.98 13.29 0.35
C PHE A 32 13.23 11.81 0.61
N THR A 33 12.65 11.29 1.69
CA THR A 33 12.36 9.85 1.81
C THR A 33 11.25 9.52 0.81
N HIS A 34 11.55 9.65 -0.48
CA HIS A 34 10.74 9.04 -1.50
C HIS A 34 10.95 7.55 -1.28
N LYS A 35 9.95 6.89 -0.67
CA LYS A 35 9.80 5.45 -0.86
C LYS A 35 9.75 5.29 -2.37
N VAL A 36 10.87 4.90 -2.97
CA VAL A 36 10.87 4.48 -4.36
C VAL A 36 10.14 3.16 -4.30
N ASP A 37 8.81 3.23 -4.44
CA ASP A 37 8.03 2.06 -4.74
C ASP A 37 8.73 1.42 -5.93
N LYS A 38 9.25 0.21 -5.71
CA LYS A 38 9.91 -0.54 -6.76
C LYS A 38 8.94 -0.54 -7.95
N PRO A 39 9.37 -0.14 -9.15
CA PRO A 39 8.48 -0.11 -10.31
C PRO A 39 7.84 -1.49 -10.43
N ARG A 40 6.53 -1.54 -10.18
CA ARG A 40 5.78 -2.79 -10.22
C ARG A 40 5.82 -3.28 -11.67
N THR A 41 6.19 -4.55 -11.86
CA THR A 41 5.94 -5.20 -13.15
C THR A 41 4.44 -5.17 -13.42
N SER A 42 4.00 -5.29 -14.68
CA SER A 42 2.59 -5.53 -14.99
C SER A 42 2.16 -6.85 -14.37
N ALA A 43 1.76 -6.83 -13.10
CA ALA A 43 1.24 -7.98 -12.41
C ALA A 43 -0.17 -8.22 -12.94
N THR A 44 -0.46 -9.47 -13.32
CA THR A 44 -1.84 -9.93 -13.33
C THR A 44 -2.27 -9.92 -11.87
N TYR A 45 -3.05 -8.90 -11.49
CA TYR A 45 -3.62 -8.84 -10.16
C TYR A 45 -4.74 -9.87 -10.07
N ASP A 46 -4.65 -10.73 -9.08
CA ASP A 46 -5.67 -11.71 -8.75
C ASP A 46 -6.36 -11.32 -7.44
N TYR A 47 -7.63 -11.66 -7.36
CA TYR A 47 -8.40 -11.66 -6.12
C TYR A 47 -9.42 -12.80 -6.22
N ILE A 48 -9.90 -13.28 -5.08
CA ILE A 48 -10.91 -14.33 -5.03
C ILE A 48 -12.06 -13.83 -4.16
N ILE A 49 -13.27 -13.82 -4.72
CA ILE A 49 -14.48 -13.52 -3.97
C ILE A 49 -15.41 -14.73 -4.02
N ILE A 50 -15.62 -15.35 -2.87
CA ILE A 50 -16.61 -16.40 -2.66
C ILE A 50 -17.82 -15.79 -1.95
N ASP A 51 -18.89 -15.54 -2.71
CA ASP A 51 -20.16 -15.08 -2.17
C ASP A 51 -21.17 -16.22 -2.27
N ALA A 52 -21.61 -16.74 -1.12
CA ALA A 52 -22.53 -17.87 -1.11
C ALA A 52 -23.90 -17.55 -1.74
N LEU A 53 -24.25 -16.27 -1.91
CA LEU A 53 -25.46 -15.81 -2.59
C LEU A 53 -25.25 -15.50 -4.08
N ALA A 54 -24.03 -15.67 -4.62
CA ALA A 54 -23.75 -15.39 -6.02
C ALA A 54 -24.60 -16.28 -6.95
N THR A 55 -25.30 -15.62 -7.88
CA THR A 55 -26.09 -16.25 -8.95
C THR A 55 -25.33 -16.29 -10.28
N THR A 56 -24.22 -15.55 -10.38
CA THR A 56 -23.34 -15.49 -11.55
C THR A 56 -21.90 -15.78 -11.13
N ASN A 57 -21.11 -16.30 -12.07
CA ASN A 57 -19.70 -16.58 -11.87
C ASN A 57 -18.88 -15.80 -12.89
N THR A 58 -17.72 -15.30 -12.47
CA THR A 58 -16.69 -14.70 -13.33
C THR A 58 -15.37 -15.44 -13.10
N THR A 59 -14.27 -14.92 -13.64
CA THR A 59 -12.92 -15.44 -13.40
C THR A 59 -12.52 -15.42 -11.93
N PHE A 60 -13.02 -14.45 -11.15
CA PHE A 60 -12.54 -14.14 -9.79
C PHE A 60 -13.65 -14.08 -8.74
N TYR A 61 -14.89 -14.33 -9.15
CA TYR A 61 -16.08 -14.21 -8.30
C TYR A 61 -17.05 -15.35 -8.56
N GLY A 62 -17.62 -15.92 -7.50
CA GLY A 62 -18.71 -16.88 -7.62
C GLY A 62 -19.14 -17.45 -6.27
N ASN A 63 -20.00 -18.46 -6.32
CA ASN A 63 -20.45 -19.18 -5.12
C ASN A 63 -19.55 -20.38 -4.79
N TRP A 64 -19.90 -21.14 -3.75
CA TRP A 64 -19.14 -22.33 -3.35
C TRP A 64 -19.10 -23.44 -4.40
N SER A 65 -20.13 -23.55 -5.26
CA SER A 65 -20.10 -24.52 -6.37
C SER A 65 -19.07 -24.11 -7.42
N TRP A 66 -18.93 -22.82 -7.69
CA TRP A 66 -17.88 -22.28 -8.55
C TRP A 66 -16.51 -22.44 -7.93
N ALA A 67 -16.35 -22.09 -6.65
CA ALA A 67 -15.09 -22.20 -5.94
C ALA A 67 -14.60 -23.66 -5.94
N ARG A 68 -15.47 -24.63 -5.64
CA ARG A 68 -15.15 -26.06 -5.64
C ARG A 68 -14.68 -26.59 -7.02
N ALA A 69 -15.02 -25.90 -8.10
CA ALA A 69 -14.57 -26.27 -9.44
C ALA A 69 -13.18 -25.71 -9.77
N GLN A 70 -12.59 -24.89 -8.89
CA GLN A 70 -11.29 -24.28 -9.10
C GLN A 70 -10.15 -25.20 -8.63
N PRO A 71 -8.96 -25.13 -9.28
CA PRO A 71 -7.81 -25.96 -8.91
C PRO A 71 -7.31 -25.77 -7.47
N TRP A 72 -7.60 -24.61 -6.87
CA TRP A 72 -7.19 -24.25 -5.51
C TRP A 72 -8.23 -24.60 -4.44
N CYS A 73 -9.38 -25.19 -4.80
CA CYS A 73 -10.43 -25.60 -3.87
C CYS A 73 -11.01 -26.96 -4.27
N THR A 74 -10.24 -28.01 -4.00
CA THR A 74 -10.46 -29.35 -4.57
C THR A 74 -11.27 -30.28 -3.68
N THR A 75 -11.35 -30.02 -2.37
CA THR A 75 -11.97 -30.93 -1.39
C THR A 75 -12.86 -30.20 -0.38
N GLY A 76 -13.82 -30.94 0.19
CA GLY A 76 -14.84 -30.40 1.11
C GLY A 76 -16.24 -30.23 0.50
N ASP A 77 -17.24 -30.17 1.38
CA ASP A 77 -18.62 -29.74 1.07
C ASP A 77 -19.10 -28.58 1.97
N GLY A 78 -18.19 -28.09 2.82
CA GLY A 78 -18.37 -26.99 3.74
C GLY A 78 -19.21 -27.35 4.96
N THR A 79 -19.31 -28.62 5.31
CA THR A 79 -19.77 -29.08 6.63
C THR A 79 -18.64 -28.99 7.66
N LYS A 80 -18.97 -29.07 8.95
CA LYS A 80 -17.98 -28.99 10.03
C LYS A 80 -16.93 -30.09 9.94
N ASP A 81 -17.37 -31.30 9.57
CA ASP A 81 -16.51 -32.48 9.46
C ASP A 81 -15.79 -32.56 8.10
N TYR A 82 -16.32 -31.85 7.09
CA TYR A 82 -15.74 -31.81 5.75
C TYR A 82 -15.71 -30.37 5.17
N PRO A 83 -14.90 -29.48 5.78
CA PRO A 83 -14.81 -28.08 5.36
C PRO A 83 -14.22 -27.96 3.95
N TYR A 84 -14.56 -26.88 3.25
CA TYR A 84 -13.85 -26.52 2.01
C TYR A 84 -12.38 -26.23 2.30
N ILE A 85 -11.46 -26.71 1.47
CA ILE A 85 -10.03 -26.42 1.62
C ILE A 85 -9.60 -25.50 0.49
N ILE A 86 -9.20 -24.28 0.84
CA ILE A 86 -8.55 -23.32 -0.06
C ILE A 86 -7.06 -23.45 0.17
N GLU A 87 -6.34 -23.99 -0.82
CA GLU A 87 -4.91 -24.29 -0.69
C GLU A 87 -4.11 -24.07 -1.95
N ASP A 88 -2.79 -23.98 -1.77
CA ASP A 88 -1.78 -23.92 -2.84
C ASP A 88 -1.98 -22.78 -3.84
N VAL A 89 -2.59 -21.67 -3.41
CA VAL A 89 -2.83 -20.49 -4.24
C VAL A 89 -1.90 -19.33 -3.86
N THR A 90 -1.32 -18.70 -4.88
CA THR A 90 -0.60 -17.42 -4.74
C THR A 90 -1.49 -16.32 -5.29
N ILE A 91 -1.88 -15.36 -4.45
CA ILE A 91 -2.68 -14.21 -4.85
C ILE A 91 -1.81 -12.96 -4.76
N ILE A 92 -1.58 -12.34 -5.93
CA ILE A 92 -0.90 -11.06 -6.03
C ILE A 92 -1.97 -9.97 -6.15
N TYR A 93 -2.11 -9.13 -5.14
CA TYR A 93 -3.22 -8.18 -5.04
C TYR A 93 -2.72 -6.74 -4.92
N PRO A 94 -3.48 -5.74 -5.40
CA PRO A 94 -3.13 -4.35 -5.20
C PRO A 94 -3.40 -3.92 -3.75
N PRO A 95 -2.63 -2.96 -3.19
CA PRO A 95 -2.67 -2.60 -1.76
C PRO A 95 -4.00 -2.06 -1.23
N ALA A 96 -5.01 -1.86 -2.08
CA ALA A 96 -6.32 -1.31 -1.73
C ALA A 96 -7.48 -2.32 -1.89
N ILE A 97 -7.20 -3.59 -2.19
CA ILE A 97 -8.23 -4.63 -2.40
C ILE A 97 -7.96 -5.83 -1.51
N ASP A 98 -9.02 -6.42 -0.95
CA ASP A 98 -8.92 -7.69 -0.23
C ASP A 98 -8.57 -8.83 -1.20
N CYS A 99 -7.50 -9.57 -0.92
CA CYS A 99 -7.04 -10.67 -1.77
C CYS A 99 -8.00 -11.88 -1.81
N LEU A 100 -8.65 -12.17 -0.68
CA LEU A 100 -9.62 -13.24 -0.52
C LEU A 100 -10.80 -12.75 0.33
N THR A 101 -11.98 -12.71 -0.27
CA THR A 101 -13.22 -12.33 0.42
C THR A 101 -14.19 -13.49 0.40
N ILE A 102 -14.55 -13.99 1.57
CA ILE A 102 -15.60 -15.00 1.74
C ILE A 102 -16.75 -14.35 2.49
N ARG A 103 -17.93 -14.28 1.88
CA ARG A 103 -19.08 -13.57 2.45
C ARG A 103 -20.40 -14.30 2.25
N ASN A 104 -21.39 -13.87 3.04
CA ASN A 104 -22.75 -14.43 3.08
C ASN A 104 -22.80 -15.96 3.30
N SER A 105 -21.75 -16.54 3.87
CA SER A 105 -21.61 -17.98 4.00
C SER A 105 -21.75 -18.46 5.45
N ARG A 106 -22.36 -19.64 5.61
CA ARG A 106 -22.33 -20.44 6.84
C ARG A 106 -21.52 -21.75 6.68
N LYS A 107 -20.80 -21.88 5.55
CA LYS A 107 -19.99 -23.07 5.25
C LYS A 107 -18.67 -23.00 6.00
N TYR A 108 -18.19 -24.15 6.45
CA TYR A 108 -16.88 -24.26 7.08
C TYR A 108 -15.80 -24.32 6.00
N PHE A 109 -14.67 -23.66 6.24
CA PHE A 109 -13.54 -23.64 5.32
C PHE A 109 -12.20 -23.55 6.07
N ILE A 110 -11.14 -23.99 5.41
CA ILE A 110 -9.76 -23.91 5.87
C ILE A 110 -8.96 -23.22 4.77
N VAL A 111 -8.14 -22.23 5.13
CA VAL A 111 -7.16 -21.61 4.23
C VAL A 111 -5.78 -22.06 4.69
N ARG A 112 -5.01 -22.74 3.83
CA ARG A 112 -3.67 -23.24 4.17
C ARG A 112 -2.74 -23.22 2.97
N ASN A 113 -1.43 -23.12 3.21
CA ASN A 113 -0.41 -23.08 2.15
C ASN A 113 -0.67 -22.06 1.03
N CYS A 114 -1.28 -20.93 1.38
CA CYS A 114 -1.51 -19.82 0.45
C CYS A 114 -0.45 -18.74 0.64
N THR A 115 -0.10 -18.04 -0.45
CA THR A 115 0.76 -16.86 -0.41
C THR A 115 -0.04 -15.64 -0.82
N PHE A 116 -0.13 -14.65 0.06
CA PHE A 116 -0.76 -13.36 -0.22
C PHE A 116 0.31 -12.28 -0.27
N LYS A 117 0.46 -11.62 -1.42
CA LYS A 117 1.54 -10.64 -1.64
C LYS A 117 1.05 -9.42 -2.43
N ASP A 118 1.58 -8.26 -2.08
CA ASP A 118 1.32 -6.96 -2.69
C ASP A 118 2.40 -6.47 -3.67
#